data_AF-C0BX90-F1
#
_entry.id   AF-C0BX90-F1
#
_cell.length_a   1.000
_cell.length_b   1.000
_cell.length_c   1.000
_cell.angle_alpha   90.00
_cell.angle_beta   90.00
_cell.angle_gamma   90.00
#
_symmetry.space_group_name_H-M   'P 1'
#
loop_
_entity.id
_entity.type
_entity.pdbx_description
1 polymer ?
#
loop_
_entity_poly.entity_id
_entity_poly.type
_entity_poly.pdbx_seq_one_letter_code
_entity_poly.pdbx_strand_id
1 'polypeptide(L)'
;MGNNKYYCKIDGKIYNLKKIQDIIDENPEHPDIAKIYIAAVEEYHLPTNTMLDSVITFNNNEIPADYNEALKRMQEYNQASLPKSPPKPRCPRCGSTDIRRKKGLVNSDWGVYRKYYKCNNCHYIFRMPVKKY
;
A
#
# COMPACT_ATOMS: atom_id res chain seq x y z
N MET A 1 -11.00 -20.99 27.52
CA MET A 1 -11.80 -20.10 26.66
C MET A 1 -11.32 -20.29 25.22
N GLY A 2 -11.90 -21.20 24.47
CA GLY A 2 -11.53 -21.44 23.08
C GLY A 2 -12.67 -22.21 22.47
N ASN A 3 -13.30 -21.69 21.41
CA ASN A 3 -14.26 -22.42 20.57
C ASN A 3 -14.73 -21.68 19.30
N ASN A 4 -14.14 -20.53 18.91
CA ASN A 4 -14.56 -19.77 17.71
C ASN A 4 -13.41 -19.44 16.74
N LYS A 5 -12.28 -20.16 16.79
CA LYS A 5 -11.08 -19.81 15.99
C LYS A 5 -11.29 -19.85 14.47
N TYR A 6 -12.31 -20.55 13.99
CA TYR A 6 -12.56 -20.76 12.57
C TYR A 6 -13.90 -20.16 12.09
N TYR A 7 -14.59 -19.37 12.90
CA TYR A 7 -15.78 -18.64 12.45
C TYR A 7 -15.43 -17.21 12.11
N CYS A 8 -15.83 -16.77 10.92
CA CYS A 8 -15.60 -15.41 10.44
C CYS A 8 -16.90 -14.83 9.88
N LYS A 9 -17.21 -13.59 10.26
CA LYS A 9 -18.28 -12.81 9.64
C LYS A 9 -17.74 -12.04 8.45
N ILE A 10 -18.31 -12.28 7.28
CA ILE A 10 -17.95 -11.66 6.00
C ILE A 10 -19.23 -11.05 5.43
N ASP A 11 -19.26 -9.74 5.22
CA ASP A 11 -20.42 -9.00 4.71
C ASP A 11 -21.75 -9.33 5.41
N GLY A 12 -21.69 -9.47 6.74
CA GLY A 12 -22.88 -9.76 7.55
C GLY A 12 -23.19 -11.25 7.72
N LYS A 13 -22.61 -12.13 6.90
CA LYS A 13 -22.84 -13.58 6.94
C LYS A 13 -21.72 -14.30 7.69
N ILE A 14 -22.09 -15.28 8.52
CA ILE A 14 -21.12 -16.09 9.27
C ILE A 14 -20.70 -17.29 8.44
N TYR A 15 -19.39 -17.46 8.28
CA TYR A 15 -18.76 -18.58 7.59
C TYR A 15 -18.00 -19.45 8.59
N ASN A 16 -18.12 -20.77 8.41
CA ASN A 16 -17.29 -21.76 9.10
C ASN A 16 -16.08 -22.08 8.22
N LEU A 17 -14.96 -21.40 8.47
CA LEU A 17 -13.73 -21.47 7.71
C LEU A 17 -12.78 -22.57 8.19
N LYS A 18 -13.31 -23.70 8.69
CA LYS A 18 -12.50 -24.79 9.24
C LYS A 18 -11.40 -25.29 8.30
N LYS A 19 -11.67 -25.42 7.00
CA LYS A 19 -10.66 -25.88 6.03
C LYS A 19 -9.48 -24.90 5.91
N ILE A 20 -9.75 -23.59 6.04
CA ILE A 20 -8.69 -22.57 6.08
C ILE A 20 -7.91 -22.67 7.39
N GLN A 21 -8.60 -22.93 8.52
CA GLN A 21 -7.92 -23.18 9.80
C GLN A 21 -7.00 -24.40 9.71
N ASP A 22 -7.45 -25.48 9.08
CA ASP A 22 -6.63 -26.69 8.90
C ASP A 22 -5.36 -26.37 8.09
N ILE A 23 -5.45 -25.54 7.04
CA ILE A 23 -4.29 -25.07 6.25
C ILE A 23 -3.33 -24.20 7.08
N ILE A 24 -3.86 -23.35 7.96
CA ILE A 24 -3.05 -22.54 8.88
C ILE A 24 -2.34 -23.44 9.90
N ASP A 25 -3.07 -24.40 10.47
CA ASP A 25 -2.55 -25.30 11.49
C ASP A 25 -1.45 -26.25 10.94
N GLU A 26 -1.46 -26.55 9.64
CA GLU A 26 -0.36 -27.28 8.96
C GLU A 26 0.98 -26.54 9.08
N ASN A 27 0.99 -25.21 9.00
CA ASN A 27 2.18 -24.38 9.14
C ASN A 27 1.83 -22.97 9.68
N PRO A 28 1.69 -22.79 11.01
CA PRO A 28 1.18 -21.56 11.60
C PRO A 28 2.07 -20.33 11.36
N GLU A 29 3.39 -20.52 11.22
CA GLU A 29 4.34 -19.45 10.95
C GLU A 29 4.24 -18.99 9.48
N HIS A 30 4.05 -19.94 8.56
CA HIS A 30 4.00 -19.69 7.13
C HIS A 30 2.88 -20.49 6.44
N PRO A 31 1.60 -20.10 6.62
CA PRO A 31 0.47 -20.78 6.00
C PRO A 31 0.57 -20.76 4.47
N ASP A 32 0.05 -21.81 3.83
CA ASP A 32 -0.02 -21.87 2.37
C ASP A 32 -1.12 -20.92 1.83
N ILE A 33 -0.70 -19.70 1.54
CA ILE A 33 -1.56 -18.61 1.05
C ILE A 33 -2.32 -19.01 -0.23
N ALA A 34 -1.70 -19.80 -1.11
CA ALA A 34 -2.35 -20.24 -2.34
C ALA A 34 -3.51 -21.21 -2.03
N LYS A 35 -3.30 -22.18 -1.12
CA LYS A 35 -4.38 -23.06 -0.66
C LYS A 35 -5.50 -22.29 0.05
N ILE A 36 -5.16 -21.27 0.85
CA ILE A 36 -6.16 -20.42 1.52
C ILE A 36 -7.03 -19.69 0.49
N TYR A 37 -6.41 -19.07 -0.51
CA TYR A 37 -7.12 -18.38 -1.60
C TYR A 37 -8.03 -19.35 -2.38
N ILE A 38 -7.51 -20.52 -2.76
CA ILE A 38 -8.29 -21.55 -3.46
C ILE A 38 -9.49 -21.98 -2.61
N ALA A 39 -9.29 -22.28 -1.32
CA ALA A 39 -10.39 -22.66 -0.43
C ALA A 39 -11.43 -21.55 -0.30
N ALA A 40 -11.01 -20.28 -0.16
CA ALA A 40 -11.92 -19.15 -0.10
C ALA A 40 -12.86 -19.06 -1.32
N VAL A 41 -12.31 -19.24 -2.52
CA VAL A 41 -13.07 -19.13 -3.77
C VAL A 41 -13.86 -20.40 -4.10
N GLU A 42 -13.24 -21.57 -4.04
CA GLU A 42 -13.83 -22.81 -4.51
C GLU A 42 -14.76 -23.45 -3.46
N GLU A 43 -14.36 -23.46 -2.18
CA GLU A 43 -15.09 -24.17 -1.12
C GLU A 43 -16.13 -23.27 -0.44
N TYR A 44 -15.77 -22.02 -0.22
CA TYR A 44 -16.63 -21.06 0.47
C TYR A 44 -17.38 -20.13 -0.49
N HIS A 45 -17.13 -20.25 -1.80
CA HIS A 45 -17.74 -19.45 -2.86
C HIS A 45 -17.67 -17.94 -2.58
N LEU A 46 -16.57 -17.51 -1.95
CA LEU A 46 -16.32 -16.12 -1.73
C LEU A 46 -15.94 -15.45 -3.05
N PRO A 47 -16.34 -14.18 -3.26
CA PRO A 47 -15.90 -13.42 -4.42
C PRO A 47 -14.37 -13.42 -4.54
N THR A 48 -13.84 -13.48 -5.77
CA THR A 48 -12.39 -13.53 -6.02
C THR A 48 -11.63 -12.28 -5.56
N ASN A 49 -12.33 -11.17 -5.35
CA ASN A 49 -11.79 -9.94 -4.77
C ASN A 49 -11.77 -9.95 -3.23
N THR A 50 -12.22 -11.02 -2.58
CA THR A 50 -12.14 -11.18 -1.12
C THR A 50 -10.68 -11.47 -0.75
N MET A 51 -10.01 -10.46 -0.20
CA MET A 51 -8.60 -10.54 0.25
C MET A 51 -8.45 -11.29 1.59
N LEU A 52 -9.09 -12.45 1.74
CA LEU A 52 -9.15 -13.18 3.00
C LEU A 52 -7.76 -13.66 3.44
N ASP A 53 -6.96 -14.15 2.51
CA ASP A 53 -5.58 -14.58 2.71
C ASP A 53 -4.71 -13.44 3.29
N SER A 54 -4.77 -12.26 2.68
CA SER A 54 -3.99 -11.09 3.09
C SER A 54 -4.45 -10.57 4.46
N VAL A 55 -5.75 -10.60 4.72
CA VAL A 55 -6.31 -10.24 6.03
C VAL A 55 -5.87 -11.21 7.12
N ILE A 56 -5.82 -12.52 6.85
CA ILE A 56 -5.31 -13.53 7.78
C ILE A 56 -3.83 -13.26 8.09
N THR A 57 -2.99 -13.01 7.07
CA THR A 57 -1.57 -12.68 7.30
C THR A 57 -1.40 -11.40 8.12
N PHE A 58 -2.19 -10.36 7.84
CA PHE A 58 -2.19 -9.13 8.64
C PHE A 58 -2.64 -9.37 10.09
N ASN A 59 -3.55 -10.33 10.31
CA ASN A 59 -4.08 -10.71 11.61
C ASN A 59 -3.27 -11.84 12.26
N ASN A 60 -1.93 -11.81 12.12
CA ASN A 60 -0.99 -12.76 12.72
C ASN A 60 -1.27 -14.23 12.35
N ASN A 61 -1.64 -14.48 11.09
CA ASN A 61 -2.02 -15.80 10.59
C ASN A 61 -3.25 -16.41 11.29
N GLU A 62 -4.09 -15.59 11.94
CA GLU A 62 -5.34 -16.04 12.56
C GLU A 62 -6.56 -15.57 11.77
N ILE A 63 -7.59 -16.41 11.71
CA ILE A 63 -8.87 -16.05 11.10
C ILE A 63 -9.56 -14.99 11.98
N PRO A 64 -9.87 -13.80 11.45
CA PRO A 64 -10.55 -12.77 12.23
C PRO A 64 -12.01 -13.15 12.48
N ALA A 65 -12.56 -12.72 13.62
CA ALA A 65 -13.98 -12.90 13.89
C ALA A 65 -14.89 -12.09 12.92
N ASP A 66 -14.41 -10.93 12.45
CA ASP A 66 -15.08 -10.10 11.45
C ASP A 66 -14.07 -9.64 10.38
N TYR A 67 -14.28 -10.11 9.15
CA TYR A 67 -13.42 -9.81 8.01
C TYR A 67 -13.46 -8.33 7.62
N ASN A 68 -14.64 -7.71 7.66
CA ASN A 68 -14.83 -6.34 7.19
C ASN A 68 -14.12 -5.35 8.12
N GLU A 69 -14.17 -5.59 9.44
CA GLU A 69 -13.39 -4.81 10.40
C GLU A 69 -11.88 -4.98 10.22
N ALA A 70 -11.42 -6.23 10.05
CA ALA A 70 -9.99 -6.52 9.88
C ALA A 70 -9.44 -5.92 8.57
N LEU A 71 -10.20 -6.02 7.47
CA LEU A 71 -9.88 -5.40 6.18
C LEU A 71 -9.75 -3.89 6.33
N LYS A 72 -10.67 -3.24 7.04
CA LYS A 72 -10.61 -1.79 7.31
C LYS A 72 -9.33 -1.40 8.06
N ARG A 73 -8.98 -2.13 9.13
CA ARG A 73 -7.74 -1.88 9.89
C ARG A 73 -6.49 -2.05 9.02
N MET A 74 -6.45 -3.08 8.19
CA MET A 74 -5.35 -3.31 7.24
C MET A 74 -5.23 -2.16 6.24
N GLN A 75 -6.36 -1.68 5.69
CA GLN A 75 -6.37 -0.54 4.77
C GLN A 75 -5.89 0.76 5.44
N GLU A 76 -6.34 1.03 6.66
CA GLU A 76 -5.90 2.19 7.45
C GLU A 76 -4.40 2.13 7.76
N TYR A 77 -3.90 0.96 8.15
CA TYR A 77 -2.47 0.72 8.38
C TYR A 77 -1.64 0.94 7.11
N ASN A 78 -2.08 0.40 5.98
CA ASN A 78 -1.41 0.57 4.69
C ASN A 78 -1.42 2.03 4.23
N GLN A 79 -2.54 2.75 4.42
CA GLN A 79 -2.64 4.18 4.12
C GLN A 79 -1.73 5.02 5.02
N ALA A 80 -1.65 4.71 6.31
CA ALA A 80 -0.75 5.39 7.24
C ALA A 80 0.73 5.17 6.89
N SER A 81 1.05 4.02 6.31
CA SER A 81 2.40 3.64 5.88
C SER A 81 2.83 4.27 4.55
N LEU A 82 1.91 4.86 3.78
CA LEU A 82 2.26 5.56 2.56
C LEU A 82 2.98 6.88 2.88
N PRO A 83 4.11 7.19 2.21
CA PRO A 83 4.75 8.48 2.37
C PRO A 83 3.78 9.59 1.95
N LYS A 84 3.38 10.42 2.93
CA LYS A 84 2.36 11.48 2.81
C LYS A 84 2.63 12.51 1.70
N SER A 85 3.83 12.52 1.14
CA SER A 85 4.18 13.33 -0.04
C SER A 85 5.40 12.73 -0.74
N PRO A 86 5.47 12.79 -2.09
CA PRO A 86 6.70 12.47 -2.79
C PRO A 86 7.84 13.35 -2.26
N PRO A 87 9.08 12.81 -2.17
CA PRO A 87 10.22 13.55 -1.63
C PRO A 87 10.35 14.88 -2.36
N LYS A 88 10.42 15.97 -1.58
CA LYS A 88 10.55 17.31 -2.15
C LYS A 88 11.82 17.36 -3.02
N PRO A 89 11.73 17.93 -4.24
CA PRO A 89 12.89 18.10 -5.10
C PRO A 89 14.01 18.85 -4.35
N ARG A 90 15.26 18.43 -4.54
CA ARG A 90 16.43 19.08 -3.92
C ARG A 90 17.35 19.73 -4.96
N CYS A 91 17.98 20.82 -4.56
CA CYS A 91 19.00 21.50 -5.35
C CYS A 91 20.22 20.58 -5.46
N PRO A 92 20.69 20.22 -6.67
CA PRO A 92 21.83 19.31 -6.85
C PRO A 92 23.13 19.85 -6.25
N ARG A 93 23.26 21.18 -6.11
CA ARG A 93 24.48 21.82 -5.57
C ARG A 93 24.57 21.87 -4.05
N CYS A 94 23.46 22.12 -3.35
CA CYS A 94 23.47 22.38 -1.90
C CYS A 94 22.45 21.56 -1.11
N GLY A 95 21.68 20.69 -1.76
CA GLY A 95 20.69 19.82 -1.10
C GLY A 95 19.43 20.53 -0.58
N SER A 96 19.32 21.85 -0.69
CA SER A 96 18.15 22.62 -0.25
C SER A 96 16.87 22.22 -1.02
N THR A 97 15.75 22.14 -0.30
CA THR A 97 14.40 21.93 -0.85
C THR A 97 13.71 23.25 -1.23
N ASP A 98 14.30 24.39 -0.87
CA ASP A 98 13.80 25.73 -1.22
C ASP A 98 14.19 26.08 -2.67
N ILE A 99 13.33 25.67 -3.59
CA ILE A 99 13.54 25.74 -5.02
C ILE A 99 12.30 26.34 -5.67
N ARG A 100 12.51 27.37 -6.50
CA ARG A 100 11.47 28.00 -7.30
C ARG A 100 11.50 27.49 -8.73
N ARG A 101 10.35 27.03 -9.23
CA ARG A 101 10.17 26.70 -10.65
C ARG A 101 9.95 27.99 -11.46
N LYS A 102 10.64 28.12 -12.59
CA LYS A 102 10.51 29.23 -13.54
C LYS A 102 10.36 28.71 -14.96
N LYS A 103 9.83 29.57 -15.83
CA LYS A 103 9.81 29.38 -17.29
C LYS A 103 10.64 30.51 -17.88
N GLY A 104 11.59 30.17 -18.74
CA GLY A 104 12.38 31.15 -19.49
C GLY A 104 12.09 30.99 -20.97
N LEU A 105 11.98 32.10 -21.68
CA LEU A 105 11.94 32.11 -23.14
C LEU A 105 13.31 31.67 -23.66
N VAL A 106 13.33 30.65 -24.51
CA VAL A 106 14.57 30.13 -25.12
C VAL A 106 14.67 30.53 -26.58
N ASN A 107 13.53 30.70 -27.26
CA ASN A 107 13.46 31.23 -28.61
C ASN A 107 12.22 32.12 -28.74
N SER A 108 12.43 33.39 -29.11
CA SER A 108 11.38 34.40 -29.28
C SER A 108 10.52 34.17 -30.52
N ASP A 109 11.11 33.63 -31.58
CA ASP A 109 10.49 33.52 -32.90
C ASP A 109 9.41 32.42 -32.93
N TRP A 110 9.57 31.40 -32.08
CA TRP A 110 8.66 30.26 -31.95
C TRP A 110 7.94 30.20 -30.60
N GLY A 111 8.13 31.19 -29.73
CA GLY A 111 7.54 31.23 -28.38
C GLY A 111 7.91 30.03 -27.50
N VAL A 112 9.11 29.46 -27.68
CA VAL A 112 9.50 28.23 -26.97
C VAL A 112 9.97 28.57 -25.55
N TYR A 113 9.22 28.11 -24.55
CA TYR A 113 9.55 28.25 -23.14
C TYR A 113 10.17 26.97 -22.58
N ARG A 114 11.30 27.11 -21.87
CA ARG A 114 11.90 25.99 -21.13
C ARG A 114 11.68 26.16 -19.63
N LYS A 115 11.22 25.09 -18.99
CA LYS A 115 11.06 25.02 -17.54
C LYS A 115 12.45 24.81 -16.92
N TYR A 116 12.77 25.60 -15.90
CA TYR A 116 13.96 25.43 -15.10
C TYR A 116 13.63 25.69 -13.62
N TYR A 117 14.56 25.33 -12.75
CA TYR A 117 14.48 25.52 -11.32
C TYR A 117 15.61 26.44 -10.87
N LYS A 118 15.33 27.31 -9.90
CA LYS A 118 16.32 28.14 -9.22
C LYS A 118 16.26 27.83 -7.73
N CYS A 119 17.37 27.44 -7.14
CA CYS A 119 17.46 27.33 -5.68
C CYS A 119 17.46 28.72 -5.06
N ASN A 120 16.63 28.97 -4.05
CA ASN A 120 16.62 30.25 -3.36
C ASN A 120 17.80 30.39 -2.38
N ASN A 121 18.33 29.28 -1.86
CA ASN A 121 19.48 29.27 -0.94
C ASN A 121 20.82 29.56 -1.64
N CYS A 122 21.16 28.82 -2.70
CA CYS A 122 22.46 28.97 -3.39
C CYS A 122 22.37 29.61 -4.79
N HIS A 123 21.17 30.05 -5.20
CA HIS A 123 20.89 30.66 -6.50
C HIS A 123 21.23 29.82 -7.74
N TYR A 124 21.62 28.56 -7.56
CA TYR A 124 21.93 27.64 -8.66
C TYR A 124 20.69 27.36 -9.51
N ILE A 125 20.87 27.45 -10.83
CA ILE A 125 19.85 27.20 -11.84
C ILE A 125 20.08 25.81 -12.46
N PHE A 126 19.05 24.99 -12.50
CA PHE A 126 19.14 23.62 -13.00
C PHE A 126 17.84 23.15 -13.66
N ARG A 127 17.94 22.14 -14.52
CA ARG A 127 16.80 21.63 -15.30
C ARG A 127 16.01 20.56 -14.56
N MET A 128 16.69 19.72 -13.78
CA MET A 128 16.06 18.63 -13.03
C MET A 128 16.55 18.62 -11.58
N PRO A 129 15.65 18.74 -10.58
CA PRO A 129 16.01 18.52 -9.20
C PRO A 129 16.29 17.03 -8.94
N VAL A 130 17.13 16.77 -7.94
CA VAL A 130 17.39 15.40 -7.49
C VAL A 130 16.21 14.95 -6.62
N LYS A 131 15.70 13.74 -6.88
CA LYS A 131 14.78 13.01 -5.99
C LYS A 131 15.59 11.95 -5.27
N LYS A 132 15.68 12.00 -3.94
CA LYS A 132 16.17 10.86 -3.16
C LYS A 132 14.96 9.98 -2.83
N TYR A 133 15.02 8.73 -3.26
CA TYR A 133 14.10 7.66 -2.87
C TYR A 133 14.50 7.15 -1.49
#